data_AF-M1ESI5-F1
#
_entry.id   AF-M1ESI5-F1
#
_cell.length_a   1.000
_cell.length_b   1.000
_cell.length_c   1.000
_cell.angle_alpha   90.00
_cell.angle_beta   90.00
_cell.angle_gamma   90.00
#
_symmetry.space_group_name_H-M   'P 1'
#
loop_
_entity.id
_entity.type
_entity.pdbx_description
1 polymer ?
#
loop_
_entity_poly.entity_id
_entity_poly.type
_entity_poly.pdbx_seq_one_letter_code
_entity_poly.pdbx_strand_id
1 'polypeptide(L)' 'FEGKNCEVDVTCNIKNGRCNQFCKLGPDNKVVCSCTTGYKLAEDRRSCEPAVPFPCGRVSVPHISTTRT' A
#
# COMPACT_ATOMS: atom_id res chain seq x y z
N PHE A 1 2.86 -15.42 8.07
CA PHE A 1 1.75 -16.27 8.52
C PHE A 1 0.72 -15.43 9.24
N GLU A 2 -0.53 -15.41 8.76
CA GLU A 2 -1.72 -14.88 9.44
C GLU A 2 -2.74 -16.02 9.66
N GLY A 3 -3.82 -15.76 10.40
CA GLY A 3 -4.87 -16.75 10.69
C GLY A 3 -4.81 -17.31 12.11
N LYS A 4 -5.89 -17.94 12.57
CA LYS A 4 -5.97 -18.48 13.94
C LYS A 4 -4.99 -19.63 14.18
N ASN A 5 -4.55 -20.31 13.13
CA ASN A 5 -3.58 -21.40 13.18
C ASN A 5 -2.38 -21.14 12.26
N CYS A 6 -2.08 -19.87 11.97
CA CYS A 6 -0.96 -19.48 11.11
C CYS A 6 -1.05 -20.05 9.67
N GLU A 7 -2.23 -20.43 9.20
CA GLU A 7 -2.41 -21.08 7.89
C GLU A 7 -2.25 -20.15 6.68
N VAL A 8 -2.30 -18.83 6.88
CA VAL A 8 -2.25 -17.86 5.77
C VAL A 8 -0.80 -17.50 5.46
N ASP A 9 -0.27 -18.09 4.40
CA ASP A 9 0.99 -17.68 3.80
C ASP A 9 0.87 -16.25 3.22
N VAL A 10 1.87 -15.41 3.44
CA VAL A 10 1.86 -14.01 2.99
C VAL A 10 2.78 -13.90 1.78
N THR A 11 2.22 -14.13 0.61
CA THR A 11 2.90 -14.03 -0.69
C THR A 11 2.28 -12.92 -1.54
N CYS A 12 2.95 -12.48 -2.60
CA CYS A 12 2.35 -11.52 -3.53
C CYS A 12 1.06 -12.04 -4.20
N ASN A 13 0.92 -13.36 -4.34
CA ASN A 13 -0.28 -13.98 -4.90
C ASN A 13 -1.47 -13.96 -3.93
N ILE A 14 -1.22 -13.75 -2.63
CA ILE A 14 -2.24 -13.74 -1.58
C ILE A 14 -2.35 -12.31 -1.03
N LYS A 15 -3.49 -11.66 -1.26
CA LYS A 15 -3.76 -10.28 -0.82
C LYS A 15 -2.64 -9.29 -1.21
N ASN A 16 -2.00 -9.48 -2.36
CA ASN A 16 -0.87 -8.66 -2.82
C ASN A 16 0.29 -8.58 -1.80
N GLY A 17 0.50 -9.63 -0.99
CA GLY A 17 1.48 -9.61 0.10
C GLY A 17 1.23 -8.51 1.14
N ARG A 18 -0.02 -8.00 1.21
CA ARG A 18 -0.44 -6.82 1.97
C ARG A 18 0.18 -5.50 1.52
N CYS A 19 0.74 -5.42 0.31
CA CYS A 19 1.21 -4.17 -0.26
C CYS A 19 0.04 -3.33 -0.78
N ASN A 20 0.06 -2.02 -0.56
CA ASN A 20 -0.97 -1.12 -1.09
C ASN A 20 -0.90 -0.97 -2.62
N GLN A 21 0.32 -0.99 -3.18
CA GLN A 21 0.55 -0.81 -4.62
C GLN A 21 1.28 -2.02 -5.19
N PHE A 22 2.61 -1.96 -5.32
CA PHE A 22 3.36 -3.02 -5.96
C PHE A 22 3.92 -4.02 -4.96
N CYS A 23 3.92 -5.30 -5.34
CA CYS A 23 4.47 -6.41 -4.56
C CYS A 23 5.49 -7.19 -5.38
N LYS A 24 6.63 -7.53 -4.77
CA LYS A 24 7.62 -8.46 -5.34
C LYS A 24 8.09 -9.45 -4.26
N LEU A 25 8.48 -10.65 -4.70
CA LEU A 25 9.24 -11.58 -3.86
C LEU A 25 10.72 -11.17 -3.95
N GLY A 26 11.28 -10.77 -2.81
CA GLY A 26 12.70 -10.45 -2.68
C GLY A 26 13.52 -11.67 -2.26
N PRO A 27 14.77 -11.46 -1.82
CA PRO A 27 15.60 -12.50 -1.23
C PRO A 27 14.89 -13.21 -0.07
N ASP A 28 15.19 -14.50 0.13
CA ASP A 28 14.58 -15.38 1.14
C ASP A 28 13.06 -15.55 1.02
N ASN A 29 12.49 -15.39 -0.18
CA ASN A 29 11.03 -15.43 -0.42
C ASN A 29 10.23 -14.40 0.42
N LYS A 30 10.89 -13.33 0.89
CA LYS A 30 10.21 -12.27 1.65
C LYS A 30 9.47 -11.33 0.71
N VAL A 31 8.25 -10.96 1.10
CA VAL A 31 7.50 -9.93 0.38
C VAL A 31 8.15 -8.57 0.57
N VAL A 32 8.41 -7.88 -0.54
CA VAL A 32 8.87 -6.50 -0.61
C VAL A 32 7.82 -5.66 -1.33
N CYS A 33 7.36 -4.61 -0.68
CA CYS A 33 6.42 -3.65 -1.27
C CYS A 33 7.16 -2.46 -1.86
N SER A 34 6.61 -1.88 -2.94
CA SER A 34 7.09 -0.63 -3.51
C SER A 34 5.93 0.24 -4.00
N CYS A 35 6.18 1.54 -4.14
CA CYS A 35 5.17 2.51 -4.54
C CYS A 35 5.49 3.11 -5.91
N THR A 36 4.46 3.64 -6.58
CA THR A 36 4.58 4.41 -7.82
C THR A 36 5.18 5.79 -7.56
N THR A 37 5.66 6.43 -8.62
CA THR A 37 6.21 7.79 -8.55
C THR A 37 5.21 8.76 -7.93
N GLY A 38 5.70 9.62 -7.04
CA GLY A 38 4.84 10.54 -6.26
C GLY A 38 4.29 9.93 -4.97
N TYR A 39 4.68 8.70 -4.63
CA TYR A 39 4.39 8.06 -3.35
C TYR A 39 5.66 7.55 -2.68
N LYS A 40 5.66 7.52 -1.34
CA LYS A 40 6.71 6.93 -0.52
C LYS A 40 6.15 5.74 0.25
N LEU A 41 6.97 4.70 0.41
CA LEU A 41 6.62 3.56 1.26
C LEU A 41 6.66 4.00 2.74
N ALA A 42 5.58 3.76 3.46
CA ALA A 42 5.45 4.07 4.88
C ALA A 42 6.29 3.12 5.75
N GLU A 43 6.39 3.43 7.04
CA GLU A 43 7.20 2.67 8.02
C GLU A 43 6.70 1.24 8.23
N ASP A 44 5.42 0.98 8.01
CA ASP A 44 4.84 -0.37 8.04
C ASP A 44 5.38 -1.27 6.90
N ARG A 45 6.10 -0.68 5.94
CA ARG A 45 6.63 -1.31 4.71
C ARG A 45 5.56 -1.94 3.83
N ARG A 46 4.32 -1.47 3.94
CA ARG A 46 3.14 -1.96 3.21
C ARG A 46 2.38 -0.83 2.52
N SER A 47 2.20 0.28 3.23
CA SER A 47 1.39 1.41 2.82
C SER A 47 2.17 2.38 1.93
N CYS A 48 1.46 3.02 1.00
CA CYS A 48 2.00 4.05 0.10
C CYS A 48 1.37 5.41 0.41
N GLU A 49 2.18 6.32 0.92
CA GLU A 49 1.79 7.68 1.30
C GLU A 49 2.13 8.67 0.18
N PRO A 50 1.29 9.68 -0.08
CA PRO A 50 1.60 10.67 -1.10
C PRO A 50 2.84 11.47 -0.70
N ALA A 51 3.77 11.63 -1.63
CA ALA A 51 5.00 12.40 -1.46
C ALA A 51 5.03 13.68 -2.32
N VAL A 52 4.00 13.90 -3.13
CA VAL A 52 3.83 15.10 -3.98
C VAL A 52 2.39 15.64 -3.85
N PRO A 53 2.13 16.92 -4.18
CA PRO A 53 0.80 17.52 -4.04
C PRO A 53 -0.29 16.86 -4.89
N PHE A 54 0.06 16.43 -6.10
CA PHE A 54 -0.88 15.84 -7.07
C PHE A 54 -0.38 14.47 -7.53
N PRO A 55 -0.42 13.45 -6.65
CA PRO A 55 0.03 12.12 -6.99
C PRO A 55 -0.98 11.45 -7.93
N CYS A 56 -0.52 10.54 -8.78
CA CYS A 56 -1.41 9.85 -9.72
C CYS A 56 -2.49 9.05 -8.98
N GLY A 57 -3.66 8.90 -9.62
CA GLY A 57 -4.75 8.08 -9.08
C GLY A 57 -5.47 8.66 -7.86
N ARG A 58 -5.19 9.90 -7.45
CA ARG A 58 -5.95 10.60 -6.40
C ARG A 58 -6.62 11.86 -6.95
N VAL A 59 -7.93 11.95 -6.71
CA VAL A 59 -8.70 13.16 -7.01
C VAL A 59 -8.43 14.18 -5.91
N SER A 60 -7.77 15.27 -6.29
CA SER A 60 -7.57 16.44 -5.44
C SER A 60 -8.80 17.33 -5.59
N VAL A 61 -9.87 16.99 -4.87
CA VAL A 61 -10.97 17.94 -4.70
C VAL A 61 -10.44 19.00 -3.74
N PRO A 62 -10.43 20.31 -4.08
CA PRO A 62 -10.23 21.33 -3.06
C PRO A 62 -11.30 21.07 -2.01
N HIS A 63 -10.88 20.87 -0.76
CA HIS A 63 -11.77 20.62 0.36
C HIS A 63 -12.60 21.88 0.61
N ILE A 64 -13.57 22.18 -0.26
CA ILE A 64 -14.79 22.82 0.18
C ILE A 64 -15.45 21.71 0.97
N SER A 65 -15.13 21.70 2.27
CA SER A 65 -15.92 20.99 3.25
C SER A 65 -17.35 21.45 3.01
N THR A 66 -18.13 20.68 2.24
CA THR A 66 -19.56 20.84 2.19
C THR A 66 -20.01 20.48 3.60
N THR A 67 -20.06 21.50 4.46
CA THR A 67 -20.83 21.46 5.69
C THR A 67 -22.22 21.03 5.24
N ARG A 68 -22.56 19.76 5.47
CA ARG A 68 -23.93 19.28 5.41
C ARG A 68 -24.69 20.02 6.50
N THR A 69 -25.26 21.18 6.17
CA THR A 69 -26.43 21.73 6.85
C THR A 69 -27.60 20.80 6.65
#